data_AF-A0A7X5XQU3-F1
#
_entry.id   AF-A0A7X5XQU3-F1
#
_cell.length_a   1.000
_cell.length_b   1.000
_cell.length_c   1.000
_cell.angle_alpha   90.00
_cell.angle_beta   90.00
_cell.angle_gamma   90.00
#
_symmetry.space_group_name_H-M   'P 1'
#
loop_
_entity.id
_entity.type
_entity.pdbx_description
1 polymer ?
#
loop_
_entity_poly.entity_id
_entity_poly.type
_entity_poly.pdbx_seq_one_letter_code
_entity_poly.pdbx_strand_id
1 'polypeptide(L)'
;MRTWAILLGGLLVWAGHFFALYGIGEFAGESAASRGAVLLLTASGLAADAVLAWRLLPLSRAGEFMRWRARVALGGLALSALAIVWQALPALIG
;
A
#
# COMPACT_ATOMS: atom_id res chain seq x y z
N MET A 1 5.57 18.56 -8.57
CA MET A 1 4.75 17.35 -8.80
C MET A 1 5.49 16.07 -8.39
N ARG A 2 6.64 15.72 -8.99
CA ARG A 2 7.40 14.48 -8.71
C ARG A 2 7.79 14.26 -7.23
N THR A 3 8.05 15.34 -6.49
CA THR A 3 8.37 15.26 -5.05
C THR A 3 7.21 14.72 -4.22
N TRP A 4 6.01 15.26 -4.43
CA TRP A 4 4.81 14.80 -3.73
C TRP A 4 4.46 13.37 -4.08
N ALA A 5 4.62 12.96 -5.34
CA ALA A 5 4.41 11.57 -5.75
C ALA A 5 5.35 10.58 -5.01
N ILE A 6 6.59 10.98 -4.73
CA ILE A 6 7.53 10.16 -3.95
C ILE A 6 7.08 10.07 -2.49
N LEU A 7 6.73 11.20 -1.87
CA LEU A 7 6.38 11.25 -0.45
C LEU A 7 5.04 10.57 -0.14
N LEU A 8 4.07 10.70 -1.05
CA LEU A 8 2.71 10.23 -0.88
C LEU A 8 2.45 8.87 -1.53
N GLY A 9 3.46 8.24 -2.15
CA GLY A 9 3.31 7.00 -2.89
C GLY A 9 2.61 5.90 -2.07
N GLY A 10 3.10 5.61 -0.87
CA GLY A 10 2.46 4.64 0.02
C GLY A 10 1.05 5.02 0.45
N LEU A 11 0.80 6.31 0.77
CA LEU A 11 -0.54 6.78 1.13
C LEU A 11 -1.54 6.60 -0.03
N LEU A 12 -1.10 6.78 -1.27
CA LEU A 12 -1.95 6.56 -2.45
C LEU A 12 -2.25 5.07 -2.67
N VAL A 13 -1.26 4.20 -2.48
CA VAL A 13 -1.45 2.74 -2.56
C VAL A 13 -2.45 2.29 -1.50
N TRP A 14 -2.23 2.68 -0.25
CA TRP A 14 -3.13 2.41 0.86
C TRP A 14 -4.55 2.93 0.60
N ALA A 15 -4.70 4.19 0.18
CA ALA A 15 -6.03 4.76 -0.06
C ALA A 15 -6.78 4.00 -1.17
N GLY A 16 -6.09 3.64 -2.26
CA GLY A 16 -6.67 2.84 -3.33
C GLY A 16 -7.12 1.46 -2.85
N HIS A 17 -6.28 0.78 -2.04
CA HIS A 17 -6.63 -0.49 -1.42
C HIS A 17 -7.84 -0.35 -0.50
N PHE A 18 -7.86 0.67 0.37
CA PHE A 18 -8.96 0.92 1.30
C PHE A 18 -10.31 1.08 0.59
N PHE A 19 -10.40 1.92 -0.44
CA PHE A 19 -11.63 2.13 -1.17
C PHE A 19 -12.10 0.86 -1.91
N ALA A 20 -11.17 0.12 -2.51
CA ALA A 20 -11.49 -1.12 -3.20
C ALA A 20 -11.97 -2.20 -2.21
N LEU A 21 -11.30 -2.34 -1.07
CA LEU A 21 -11.68 -3.28 -0.01
C LEU A 21 -13.05 -2.94 0.57
N TYR A 22 -13.30 -1.66 0.84
CA TYR A 22 -14.60 -1.16 1.29
C TYR A 22 -15.70 -1.50 0.28
N GLY A 23 -15.46 -1.27 -1.01
CA GLY A 23 -16.40 -1.63 -2.07
C GLY A 23 -16.71 -3.13 -2.12
N ILE A 24 -15.70 -4.00 -1.92
CA ILE A 24 -15.94 -5.45 -1.83
C ILE A 24 -16.83 -5.77 -0.63
N GLY A 25 -16.53 -5.21 0.55
CA GLY A 25 -17.31 -5.45 1.76
C GLY A 25 -18.77 -4.99 1.63
N GLU A 26 -19.00 -3.83 1.02
CA GLU A 26 -20.34 -3.25 0.85
C GLU A 26 -21.18 -4.00 -0.20
N PHE A 27 -20.57 -4.41 -1.33
CA PHE A 27 -21.35 -4.88 -2.49
C PHE A 27 -21.24 -6.37 -2.80
N ALA A 28 -20.19 -7.07 -2.35
CA ALA A 28 -19.93 -8.46 -2.74
C ALA A 28 -20.37 -9.51 -1.69
N GLY A 29 -20.70 -9.08 -0.47
CA GLY A 29 -21.11 -9.95 0.62
C GLY A 29 -20.05 -10.97 1.08
N GLU A 30 -20.42 -11.85 2.01
CA GLU A 30 -19.52 -12.87 2.56
C GLU A 30 -19.56 -14.15 1.73
N SER A 31 -18.51 -14.38 0.93
CA SER A 31 -18.36 -15.58 0.10
C SER A 31 -16.90 -15.96 -0.07
N ALA A 32 -16.64 -17.20 -0.50
CA ALA A 32 -15.28 -17.64 -0.83
C ALA A 32 -14.67 -16.79 -1.98
N ALA A 33 -15.51 -16.35 -2.92
CA ALA A 33 -15.09 -15.51 -4.03
C ALA A 33 -14.68 -14.10 -3.56
N SER A 34 -15.45 -13.48 -2.65
CA SER A 34 -15.11 -12.16 -2.11
C SER A 34 -13.84 -12.21 -1.26
N ARG A 35 -13.66 -13.25 -0.42
CA ARG A 35 -12.39 -13.50 0.29
C ARG A 35 -11.19 -13.66 -0.67
N GLY A 36 -11.38 -14.39 -1.77
CA GLY A 36 -10.37 -14.52 -2.82
C GLY A 36 -10.02 -13.18 -3.48
N ALA A 37 -11.02 -12.33 -3.75
CA ALA A 37 -10.80 -10.99 -4.29
C ALA A 37 -10.03 -10.10 -3.29
N VAL A 38 -10.35 -10.16 -1.99
CA VAL A 38 -9.61 -9.45 -0.94
C VAL A 38 -8.15 -9.88 -0.88
N LEU A 39 -7.86 -11.20 -0.96
CA LEU A 39 -6.49 -11.70 -1.00
C LEU A 39 -5.71 -11.14 -2.20
N LEU A 40 -6.30 -11.18 -3.39
CA LEU A 40 -5.66 -10.68 -4.61
C LEU A 40 -5.41 -9.17 -4.55
N LEU A 41 -6.41 -8.40 -4.08
CA LEU A 41 -6.29 -6.95 -3.88
C LEU A 41 -5.18 -6.62 -2.88
N THR A 42 -5.13 -7.33 -1.76
CA THR A 42 -4.13 -7.14 -0.70
C THR A 42 -2.74 -7.48 -1.19
N ALA A 43 -2.56 -8.62 -1.86
CA ALA A 43 -1.29 -9.00 -2.46
C ALA A 43 -0.81 -7.98 -3.49
N SER A 44 -1.73 -7.44 -4.31
CA SER A 44 -1.43 -6.42 -5.31
C SER A 44 -0.97 -5.10 -4.67
N GLY A 45 -1.63 -4.66 -3.58
CA GLY A 45 -1.23 -3.49 -2.82
C GLY A 45 0.17 -3.62 -2.21
N LEU A 46 0.44 -4.76 -1.57
CA LEU A 46 1.76 -5.06 -1.01
C LEU A 46 2.85 -5.17 -2.07
N ALA A 47 2.53 -5.75 -3.24
CA ALA A 47 3.46 -5.81 -4.36
C ALA A 47 3.76 -4.40 -4.89
N ALA A 48 2.77 -3.51 -4.98
CA ALA A 48 2.98 -2.12 -5.35
C ALA A 48 3.91 -1.40 -4.35
N ASP A 49 3.69 -1.57 -3.05
CA ASP A 49 4.57 -1.01 -2.02
C ASP A 49 6.00 -1.55 -2.13
N ALA A 50 6.17 -2.85 -2.35
CA ALA A 50 7.47 -3.48 -2.52
C ALA A 50 8.21 -2.94 -3.76
N VAL A 51 7.52 -2.77 -4.88
CA VAL A 51 8.09 -2.19 -6.11
C VAL A 51 8.51 -0.74 -5.88
N LEU A 52 7.68 0.06 -5.20
CA LEU A 52 8.01 1.45 -4.88
C LEU A 52 9.22 1.53 -3.93
N ALA A 53 9.26 0.69 -2.89
CA ALA A 53 10.38 0.60 -1.97
C ALA A 53 11.67 0.24 -2.72
N TRP A 54 11.64 -0.77 -3.59
CA TRP A 54 12.79 -1.17 -4.39
C TRP A 54 13.34 -0.04 -5.27
N ARG A 55 12.46 0.79 -5.84
CA ARG A 55 12.85 1.98 -6.62
C ARG A 55 13.41 3.11 -5.76
N LEU A 56 13.00 3.23 -4.49
CA LEU A 56 13.44 4.28 -3.57
C LEU A 56 14.73 3.93 -2.82
N LEU A 57 15.03 2.64 -2.61
CA LEU A 57 16.22 2.19 -1.89
C LEU A 57 17.54 2.76 -2.46
N PRO A 58 17.80 2.78 -3.78
CA PRO A 58 19.00 3.41 -4.33
C PRO A 58 19.07 4.92 -4.05
N LEU A 59 17.92 5.61 -4.07
CA LEU A 59 17.84 7.06 -3.85
C LEU A 59 18.13 7.46 -2.40
N SER A 60 17.95 6.53 -1.45
CA SER A 60 18.35 6.72 -0.05
C SER A 60 19.87 6.84 0.15
N ARG A 61 20.67 6.58 -0.90
CA ARG A 61 22.12 6.75 -0.90
C ARG A 61 22.61 8.04 -1.57
N ALA A 62 21.70 8.82 -2.16
CA ALA A 62 22.00 10.05 -2.90
C ALA A 62 22.25 11.27 -1.98
N GLY A 63 22.34 12.47 -2.56
CA GLY A 63 22.52 13.73 -1.82
C GLY A 63 21.50 13.92 -0.68
N GLU A 64 21.87 14.71 0.32
CA GLU A 64 21.19 14.80 1.63
C GLU A 64 19.67 15.00 1.52
N PHE A 65 19.23 15.96 0.69
CA PHE A 65 17.80 16.23 0.50
C PHE A 65 17.04 15.06 -0.14
N MET A 66 17.65 14.37 -1.11
CA MET A 66 17.02 13.21 -1.75
C MET A 66 16.94 12.02 -0.80
N ARG A 67 17.98 11.84 0.02
CA ARG A 67 18.05 10.81 1.06
C ARG A 67 16.96 11.00 2.11
N TRP A 68 16.75 12.23 2.59
CA TRP A 68 15.66 12.56 3.50
C TRP A 68 14.30 12.18 2.89
N ARG A 69 14.03 12.62 1.66
CA ARG A 69 12.78 12.29 0.95
C ARG A 69 12.56 10.79 0.80
N ALA A 70 13.59 10.04 0.42
CA ALA A 70 13.50 8.60 0.25
C ALA A 70 13.20 7.91 1.58
N ARG A 71 13.80 8.34 2.71
CA ARG A 71 13.51 7.79 4.04
C ARG A 71 12.08 8.06 4.49
N VAL A 72 11.58 9.28 4.31
CA VAL A 72 10.19 9.63 4.62
C VAL A 72 9.22 8.79 3.78
N ALA A 73 9.48 8.67 2.48
CA ALA A 73 8.69 7.85 1.58
C ALA A 73 8.69 6.36 1.95
N LEU A 74 9.85 5.80 2.30
CA LEU A 74 9.98 4.41 2.78
C LEU A 74 9.21 4.20 4.09
N GLY A 75 9.22 5.16 5.01
CA GLY A 75 8.39 5.13 6.21
C GLY A 75 6.90 5.13 5.88
N GLY A 76 6.47 5.95 4.91
CA GLY A 76 5.09 5.96 4.41
C GLY A 76 4.69 4.64 3.75
N LEU A 77 5.59 3.98 3.01
CA LEU A 77 5.35 2.65 2.44
C LEU A 77 5.23 1.57 3.51
N ALA A 78 6.07 1.62 4.56
CA ALA A 78 5.96 0.68 5.68
C ALA A 78 4.62 0.83 6.43
N LEU A 79 4.17 2.08 6.64
CA LEU A 79 2.86 2.35 7.23
C LEU A 79 1.71 1.90 6.32
N SER A 80 1.82 2.13 5.02
CA SER A 80 0.87 1.63 4.01
C SER A 80 0.74 0.11 4.07
N ALA A 81 1.85 -0.62 4.00
CA ALA A 81 1.86 -2.08 4.04
C ALA A 81 1.23 -2.62 5.33
N LEU A 82 1.56 -2.02 6.48
CA LEU A 82 0.96 -2.39 7.77
C LEU A 82 -0.56 -2.16 7.76
N ALA A 83 -1.01 -1.00 7.27
CA ALA A 83 -2.42 -0.66 7.21
C ALA A 83 -3.19 -1.58 6.24
N ILE A 84 -2.63 -1.91 5.08
CA ILE A 84 -3.20 -2.84 4.10
C ILE A 84 -3.44 -4.22 4.73
N VAL A 85 -2.42 -4.77 5.42
CA VAL A 85 -2.54 -6.07 6.10
C VAL A 85 -3.60 -6.00 7.21
N TRP A 86 -3.56 -4.95 8.03
CA TRP A 86 -4.52 -4.75 9.11
C TRP A 86 -5.96 -4.66 8.62
N GLN A 87 -6.19 -3.92 7.53
CA GLN A 87 -7.53 -3.73 6.96
C GLN A 87 -8.07 -5.01 6.30
N ALA A 88 -7.21 -5.81 5.69
CA ALA A 88 -7.62 -7.06 5.06
C ALA A 88 -8.02 -8.15 6.07
N LEU A 89 -7.45 -8.13 7.28
CA LEU A 89 -7.65 -9.17 8.30
C LEU A 89 -9.15 -9.48 8.58
N PRO A 90 -9.99 -8.50 8.97
CA PRO A 90 -11.41 -8.78 9.26
C PRO A 90 -12.16 -9.44 8.10
N ALA A 91 -11.88 -9.05 6.85
CA ALA A 91 -12.54 -9.62 5.67
C ALA A 91 -12.07 -11.04 5.32
N LEU A 92 -10.94 -11.48 5.87
CA LEU A 92 -10.37 -12.81 5.61
C LEU A 92 -10.68 -13.82 6.74
N ILE A 93 -10.82 -13.34 7.97
CA ILE A 93 -11.04 -14.19 9.16
C ILE A 93 -12.45 -14.10 9.74
N GLY A 94 -13.20 -13.04 9.41
CA GLY A 94 -14.65 -12.96 9.63
C GLY A 94 -15.38 -13.72 8.53
#